data_AF-A0A958AA94-F1
#
_entry.id   AF-A0A958AA94-F1
#
_cell.length_a   1.000
_cell.length_b   1.000
_cell.length_c   1.000
_cell.angle_alpha   90.00
_cell.angle_beta   90.00
_cell.angle_gamma   90.00
#
_symmetry.space_group_name_H-M   'P 1'
#
loop_
_entity.id
_entity.type
_entity.pdbx_description
1 polymer ?
#
loop_
_entity_poly.entity_id
_entity_poly.type
_entity_poly.pdbx_seq_one_letter_code
_entity_poly.pdbx_strand_id
1 'polypeptide(L)'
;MAPAKPKIYHIVHIDRLSSIIADGCLWCDAAIARRTPAGTSIGMNKIKRRRLNELTLASYPDLYVGDCVPFYFCPRSIMLYLIYQANHEELTYRGGQGPIIHLQADLHASVAWAEQQGQRRWVFTLSNAGSRYFEDRCNLKQLHEINWAAVHTNRWGGTGIDLSIKEGKQAEFLMEYYFPWHLVEYIGVRSQSIYQQVIEALQATSHKPRTEIKREWYY
;
A
#
# COMPACT_ATOMS: atom_id res chain seq x y z
N MET A 1 -12.23 13.45 -11.57
CA MET A 1 -11.47 12.92 -12.72
C MET A 1 -10.22 12.22 -12.21
N ALA A 2 -9.77 11.18 -12.89
CA ALA A 2 -8.51 10.52 -12.56
C ALA A 2 -7.32 11.47 -12.81
N PRO A 3 -6.30 11.50 -11.93
CA PRO A 3 -5.05 12.18 -12.21
C PRO A 3 -4.37 11.63 -13.47
N ALA A 4 -3.68 12.48 -14.23
CA ALA A 4 -2.96 12.05 -15.44
C ALA A 4 -1.80 11.08 -15.15
N LYS A 5 -1.22 11.16 -13.95
CA LYS A 5 -0.18 10.25 -13.44
C LYS A 5 -0.49 9.86 -12.01
N PRO A 6 -1.40 8.90 -11.78
CA PRO A 6 -1.76 8.48 -10.43
C PRO A 6 -0.56 7.94 -9.67
N LYS A 7 -0.45 8.31 -8.40
CA LYS A 7 0.56 7.79 -7.48
C LYS A 7 -0.06 6.75 -6.58
N ILE A 8 0.73 5.73 -6.26
CA ILE A 8 0.34 4.63 -5.37
C ILE A 8 1.29 4.59 -4.18
N TYR A 9 0.78 4.24 -3.00
CA TYR A 9 1.47 4.36 -1.72
C TYR A 9 1.40 3.08 -0.91
N HIS A 10 2.54 2.54 -0.50
CA HIS A 10 2.62 1.45 0.48
C HIS A 10 3.13 1.99 1.81
N ILE A 11 2.48 1.64 2.92
CA ILE A 11 2.95 2.01 4.26
C ILE A 11 3.62 0.82 4.94
N VAL A 12 4.72 1.10 5.62
CA VAL A 12 5.56 0.09 6.24
C VAL A 12 6.27 0.72 7.44
N HIS A 13 6.55 -0.09 8.46
CA HIS A 13 7.39 0.36 9.57
C HIS A 13 8.85 0.49 9.12
N ILE A 14 9.54 1.55 9.57
CA ILE A 14 10.91 1.88 9.15
C ILE A 14 11.90 0.71 9.29
N ASP A 15 11.74 -0.11 10.33
CA ASP A 15 12.61 -1.28 10.59
C ASP A 15 12.56 -2.36 9.49
N ARG A 16 11.59 -2.34 8.57
CA ARG A 16 11.54 -3.26 7.43
C ARG A 16 12.31 -2.75 6.23
N LEU A 17 12.64 -1.46 6.16
CA LEU A 17 13.23 -0.84 4.97
C LEU A 17 14.52 -1.53 4.53
N SER A 18 15.41 -1.85 5.48
CA SER A 18 16.66 -2.55 5.17
C SER A 18 16.43 -3.94 4.55
N SER A 19 15.42 -4.68 5.02
CA SER A 19 15.07 -5.99 4.44
C SER A 19 14.50 -5.86 3.02
N ILE A 20 13.65 -4.86 2.77
CA ILE A 20 13.11 -4.57 1.43
C ILE A 20 14.23 -4.22 0.45
N ILE A 21 15.19 -3.41 0.89
CA ILE A 21 16.36 -3.03 0.07
C ILE A 21 17.23 -4.25 -0.21
N ALA A 22 17.51 -5.07 0.80
CA ALA A 22 18.35 -6.27 0.67
C ALA A 22 17.73 -7.31 -0.28
N ASP A 23 16.42 -7.51 -0.21
CA ASP A 23 15.68 -8.40 -1.11
C ASP A 23 15.47 -7.81 -2.51
N GLY A 24 15.67 -6.50 -2.67
CA GLY A 24 15.42 -5.77 -3.91
C GLY A 24 13.94 -5.64 -4.29
N CYS A 25 13.02 -5.98 -3.38
CA CYS A 25 11.58 -5.90 -3.60
C CYS A 25 10.79 -5.90 -2.29
N LEU A 26 9.52 -5.50 -2.39
CA LEU A 26 8.50 -5.77 -1.38
C LEU A 26 7.83 -7.10 -1.73
N TRP A 27 7.72 -8.01 -0.77
CA TRP A 27 7.01 -9.28 -0.94
C TRP A 27 5.54 -9.18 -0.56
N CYS A 28 4.69 -9.97 -1.21
CA CYS A 28 3.29 -10.16 -0.80
C CYS A 28 3.21 -10.89 0.56
N ASP A 29 2.06 -10.79 1.23
CA ASP A 29 1.87 -11.40 2.55
C ASP A 29 2.11 -12.93 2.52
N ALA A 30 1.76 -13.62 1.43
CA ALA A 30 1.99 -15.06 1.28
C ALA A 30 3.49 -15.41 1.28
N ALA A 31 4.31 -14.60 0.62
CA ALA A 31 5.76 -14.77 0.62
C ALA A 31 6.39 -14.37 1.97
N ILE A 32 5.91 -13.28 2.59
CA ILE A 32 6.34 -12.85 3.94
C ILE A 32 6.08 -13.96 4.97
N ALA A 33 4.93 -14.62 4.92
CA ALA A 33 4.58 -15.71 5.83
C ALA A 33 5.56 -16.90 5.76
N ARG A 34 6.13 -17.17 4.57
CA ARG A 34 7.10 -18.25 4.36
C ARG A 34 8.54 -17.85 4.70
N ARG A 35 8.90 -16.58 4.50
CA ARG A 35 10.27 -16.05 4.67
C ARG A 35 10.56 -15.52 6.07
N THR A 36 9.51 -15.10 6.79
CA THR A 36 9.61 -14.48 8.13
C THR A 36 10.68 -13.37 8.22
N PRO A 37 10.70 -12.39 7.29
CA PRO A 37 11.72 -11.35 7.31
C PRO A 37 11.55 -10.45 8.52
N ALA A 38 12.68 -9.90 8.98
CA ALA A 38 12.75 -9.03 10.14
C ALA A 38 11.84 -7.79 10.04
N GLY A 39 11.53 -7.25 11.21
CA GLY A 39 10.81 -5.98 11.36
C GLY A 39 9.31 -6.13 11.62
N THR A 40 8.69 -4.98 11.86
CA THR A 40 7.38 -4.90 12.51
C THR A 40 6.24 -5.04 11.50
N SER A 41 5.34 -6.00 11.74
CA SER A 41 4.08 -6.13 10.97
C SER A 41 3.04 -5.15 11.52
N ILE A 42 2.57 -4.24 10.66
CA ILE A 42 1.60 -3.20 11.04
C ILE A 42 0.17 -3.52 10.62
N GLY A 43 -0.03 -4.48 9.71
CA GLY A 43 -1.35 -4.86 9.20
C GLY A 43 -2.15 -5.72 10.18
N MET A 44 -3.48 -5.69 10.07
CA MET A 44 -4.37 -6.44 10.95
C MET A 44 -4.42 -7.94 10.60
N ASN A 45 -4.14 -8.80 11.56
CA ASN A 45 -3.98 -10.25 11.35
C ASN A 45 -5.22 -10.93 10.74
N LYS A 46 -6.44 -10.58 11.19
CA LYS A 46 -7.66 -11.19 10.64
C LYS A 46 -7.88 -10.81 9.18
N ILE A 47 -7.61 -9.56 8.80
CA ILE A 47 -7.69 -9.08 7.41
C ILE A 47 -6.64 -9.81 6.56
N LYS A 48 -5.39 -9.92 7.04
CA LYS A 48 -4.34 -10.66 6.33
C LYS A 48 -4.72 -12.12 6.09
N ARG A 49 -5.22 -12.81 7.12
CA ARG A 49 -5.66 -14.21 7.00
C ARG A 49 -6.78 -14.36 5.97
N ARG A 50 -7.75 -13.45 5.95
CA ARG A 50 -8.84 -13.47 4.97
C ARG A 50 -8.32 -13.25 3.55
N ARG A 51 -7.41 -12.28 3.34
CA ARG A 51 -6.75 -12.05 2.04
C ARG A 51 -5.95 -13.26 1.57
N LEU A 52 -5.33 -14.01 2.48
CA LEU A 52 -4.51 -15.18 2.17
C LEU A 52 -5.30 -16.46 1.83
N ASN A 53 -6.49 -16.64 2.42
CA ASN A 53 -7.17 -17.94 2.39
C ASN A 53 -8.61 -17.90 1.87
N GLU A 54 -9.24 -16.71 1.78
CA GLU A 54 -10.66 -16.59 1.43
C GLU A 54 -10.90 -15.73 0.19
N LEU A 55 -10.09 -14.69 -0.05
CA LEU A 55 -10.38 -13.67 -1.06
C LEU A 55 -9.51 -13.85 -2.30
N THR A 56 -10.15 -14.13 -3.44
CA THR A 56 -9.54 -14.16 -4.77
C THR A 56 -9.97 -12.94 -5.60
N LEU A 57 -9.26 -12.69 -6.69
CA LEU A 57 -9.56 -11.61 -7.62
C LEU A 57 -10.55 -12.09 -8.69
N ALA A 58 -11.58 -11.30 -9.01
CA ALA A 58 -12.53 -11.66 -10.06
C ALA A 58 -11.85 -11.71 -11.44
N SER A 59 -10.90 -10.81 -11.70
CA SER A 59 -10.10 -10.84 -12.94
C SER A 59 -9.16 -12.05 -13.01
N TYR A 60 -8.76 -12.62 -11.87
CA TYR A 60 -7.82 -13.74 -11.77
C TYR A 60 -8.24 -14.70 -10.63
N PRO A 61 -9.21 -15.61 -10.86
CA PRO A 61 -9.80 -16.45 -9.80
C PRO A 61 -8.82 -17.41 -9.12
N ASP A 62 -7.67 -17.68 -9.74
CA ASP A 62 -6.58 -18.50 -9.22
C ASP A 62 -5.59 -17.73 -8.34
N LEU A 63 -5.77 -16.41 -8.18
CA LEU A 63 -4.88 -15.53 -7.43
C LEU A 63 -5.60 -14.96 -6.19
N TYR A 64 -5.04 -15.21 -5.01
CA TYR A 64 -5.55 -14.60 -3.78
C TYR A 64 -5.07 -13.16 -3.63
N VAL A 65 -5.85 -12.34 -2.92
CA VAL A 65 -5.44 -10.97 -2.59
C VAL A 65 -4.15 -10.97 -1.76
N GLY A 66 -3.95 -11.98 -0.91
CA GLY A 66 -2.74 -12.16 -0.09
C GLY A 66 -1.50 -12.57 -0.89
N ASP A 67 -1.66 -12.99 -2.15
CA ASP A 67 -0.57 -13.22 -3.09
C ASP A 67 -0.11 -11.92 -3.77
N CYS A 68 -0.75 -10.78 -3.49
CA CYS A 68 -0.40 -9.48 -4.07
C CYS A 68 0.22 -8.53 -3.03
N VAL A 69 1.06 -7.62 -3.50
CA VAL A 69 1.56 -6.47 -2.75
C VAL A 69 0.56 -5.31 -2.90
N PRO A 70 -0.03 -4.81 -1.79
CA PRO A 70 -1.02 -3.75 -1.86
C PRO A 70 -0.42 -2.35 -1.81
N PHE A 71 -0.98 -1.43 -2.58
CA PHE A 71 -0.72 -0.01 -2.51
C PHE A 71 -2.03 0.77 -2.46
N TYR A 72 -2.11 1.79 -1.63
CA TYR A 72 -3.24 2.73 -1.61
C TYR A 72 -3.12 3.76 -2.73
N PHE A 73 -4.24 4.28 -3.22
CA PHE A 73 -4.25 5.46 -4.09
C PHE A 73 -4.09 6.80 -3.35
N CYS A 74 -3.99 6.77 -2.01
CA CYS A 74 -3.76 7.97 -1.20
C CYS A 74 -2.77 7.69 -0.05
N PRO A 75 -1.99 8.71 0.39
CA PRO A 75 -1.07 8.55 1.50
C PRO A 75 -1.79 8.40 2.85
N ARG A 76 -2.86 9.19 3.07
CA ARG A 76 -3.71 9.08 4.27
C ARG A 76 -4.68 7.90 4.17
N SER A 77 -4.18 6.68 4.21
CA SER A 77 -5.01 5.47 4.15
C SER A 77 -5.86 5.28 5.42
N ILE A 78 -6.95 4.50 5.33
CA ILE A 78 -7.72 4.15 6.54
C ILE A 78 -6.89 3.31 7.50
N MET A 79 -5.99 2.46 6.99
CA MET A 79 -5.08 1.69 7.83
C MET A 79 -4.16 2.59 8.66
N LEU A 80 -3.62 3.65 8.07
CA LEU A 80 -2.81 4.64 8.81
C LEU A 80 -3.64 5.37 9.88
N TYR A 81 -4.91 5.68 9.59
CA TYR A 81 -5.82 6.27 10.58
C TYR A 81 -6.07 5.33 11.78
N LEU A 82 -6.31 4.04 11.52
CA LEU A 82 -6.49 3.05 12.58
C LEU A 82 -5.23 2.95 13.47
N ILE A 83 -4.04 3.00 12.86
CA ILE A 83 -2.77 3.05 13.57
C ILE A 83 -2.63 4.33 14.41
N TYR A 84 -3.05 5.48 13.87
CA TYR A 84 -3.03 6.76 14.57
C TYR A 84 -3.96 6.78 15.79
N GLN A 85 -5.20 6.29 15.63
CA GLN A 85 -6.17 6.25 16.71
C GLN A 85 -5.86 5.17 17.76
N ALA A 86 -5.19 4.08 17.35
CA ALA A 86 -4.75 2.98 18.21
C ALA A 86 -5.84 2.34 19.09
N ASN A 87 -7.11 2.53 18.73
CA ASN A 87 -8.28 2.16 19.53
C ASN A 87 -9.06 0.95 18.97
N HIS A 88 -8.60 0.36 17.86
CA HIS A 88 -9.26 -0.80 17.26
C HIS A 88 -8.75 -2.10 17.91
N GLU A 89 -9.65 -2.94 18.42
CA GLU A 89 -9.31 -4.17 19.15
C GLU A 89 -8.43 -5.13 18.35
N GLU A 90 -8.72 -5.30 17.06
CA GLU A 90 -7.96 -6.20 16.19
C GLU A 90 -6.62 -5.65 15.68
N LEU A 91 -6.31 -4.37 15.93
CA LEU A 91 -4.98 -3.85 15.67
C LEU A 91 -4.06 -4.46 16.74
N THR A 92 -2.89 -4.99 16.39
CA THR A 92 -1.90 -5.48 17.36
C THR A 92 -0.77 -4.47 17.57
N TYR A 93 -0.35 -3.82 16.49
CA TYR A 93 0.64 -2.75 16.53
C TYR A 93 0.11 -1.51 17.26
N ARG A 94 0.89 -0.96 18.22
CA ARG A 94 0.54 0.22 19.03
C ARG A 94 1.60 1.32 19.02
N GLY A 95 2.64 1.20 18.18
CA GLY A 95 3.71 2.21 18.07
C GLY A 95 3.29 3.53 17.40
N GLY A 96 2.02 3.66 17.02
CA GLY A 96 1.49 4.83 16.32
C GLY A 96 2.09 5.02 14.92
N GLN A 97 1.71 6.11 14.25
CA GLN A 97 2.13 6.38 12.88
C GLN A 97 3.53 7.02 12.76
N GLY A 98 4.19 7.34 13.88
CA GLY A 98 5.49 8.00 13.90
C GLY A 98 6.58 7.24 13.13
N PRO A 99 6.78 5.94 13.42
CA PRO A 99 7.77 5.10 12.73
C PRO A 99 7.36 4.60 11.33
N ILE A 100 6.17 4.98 10.84
CA ILE A 100 5.66 4.51 9.56
C ILE A 100 6.20 5.39 8.43
N ILE A 101 6.74 4.77 7.39
CA ILE A 101 7.16 5.43 6.15
C ILE A 101 6.19 5.11 5.02
N HIS A 102 6.09 6.03 4.07
CA HIS A 102 5.34 5.83 2.83
C HIS A 102 6.32 5.56 1.69
N LEU A 103 6.15 4.46 1.00
CA LEU A 103 6.83 4.15 -0.26
C LEU A 103 5.87 4.50 -1.40
N GLN A 104 6.22 5.52 -2.18
CA GLN A 104 5.42 5.97 -3.31
C GLN A 104 6.01 5.44 -4.62
N ALA A 105 5.14 5.01 -5.51
CA ALA A 105 5.48 4.67 -6.89
C ALA A 105 4.51 5.33 -7.88
N ASP A 106 4.92 5.36 -9.15
CA ASP A 106 4.07 5.75 -10.27
C ASP A 106 3.25 4.55 -10.76
N LEU A 107 1.93 4.71 -10.87
CA LEU A 107 1.04 3.63 -11.29
C LEU A 107 1.38 3.11 -12.69
N HIS A 108 1.58 4.02 -13.65
CA HIS A 108 1.79 3.63 -15.04
C HIS A 108 3.15 2.96 -15.24
N ALA A 109 4.20 3.46 -14.59
CA ALA A 109 5.50 2.80 -14.60
C ALA A 109 5.42 1.40 -13.97
N SER A 110 4.63 1.25 -12.91
CA SER A 110 4.43 -0.04 -12.23
C SER A 110 3.72 -1.07 -13.13
N VAL A 111 2.67 -0.65 -13.82
CA VAL A 111 1.97 -1.50 -14.79
C VAL A 111 2.85 -1.84 -15.99
N ALA A 112 3.55 -0.85 -16.56
CA ALA A 112 4.45 -1.08 -17.69
C ALA A 112 5.56 -2.08 -17.35
N TRP A 113 6.15 -1.97 -16.15
CA TRP A 113 7.13 -2.93 -15.68
C TRP A 113 6.52 -4.34 -15.55
N ALA A 114 5.33 -4.46 -14.94
CA ALA A 114 4.66 -5.75 -14.76
C ALA A 114 4.38 -6.46 -16.09
N GLU A 115 3.94 -5.71 -17.10
CA GLU A 115 3.69 -6.21 -18.45
C GLU A 115 4.98 -6.66 -19.15
N GLN A 116 6.10 -5.95 -18.96
CA GLN A 116 7.40 -6.27 -19.56
C GLN A 116 8.06 -7.53 -18.98
N GLN A 117 7.84 -7.86 -17.71
CA GLN A 117 8.48 -9.02 -17.05
C GLN A 117 7.93 -10.40 -17.47
N GLY A 118 7.13 -10.46 -18.53
CA GLY A 118 6.48 -11.71 -18.95
C GLY A 118 5.13 -11.93 -18.28
N GLN A 119 4.29 -10.88 -18.22
CA GLN A 119 2.89 -10.90 -17.76
C GLN A 119 2.69 -11.05 -16.25
N ARG A 120 3.42 -10.27 -15.45
CA ARG A 120 3.09 -10.15 -14.02
C ARG A 120 1.67 -9.58 -13.88
N ARG A 121 0.80 -10.25 -13.12
CA ARG A 121 -0.59 -9.83 -12.97
C ARG A 121 -0.69 -8.63 -12.03
N TRP A 122 -1.61 -7.74 -12.37
CA TRP A 122 -1.94 -6.59 -11.54
C TRP A 122 -3.43 -6.30 -11.67
N VAL A 123 -4.00 -5.73 -10.62
CA VAL A 123 -5.36 -5.19 -10.63
C VAL A 123 -5.42 -3.90 -9.81
N PHE A 124 -6.49 -3.14 -9.94
CA PHE A 124 -6.91 -2.19 -8.92
C PHE A 124 -8.34 -2.48 -8.47
N THR A 125 -8.62 -2.22 -7.21
CA THR A 125 -9.96 -2.38 -6.62
C THR A 125 -10.66 -1.05 -6.49
N LEU A 126 -11.99 -1.07 -6.48
CA LEU A 126 -12.82 0.12 -6.27
C LEU A 126 -13.08 0.42 -4.78
N SER A 127 -12.80 -0.56 -3.92
CA SER A 127 -12.97 -0.52 -2.46
C SER A 127 -11.93 -1.41 -1.77
N ASN A 128 -12.08 -1.63 -0.47
CA ASN A 128 -11.15 -2.43 0.34
C ASN A 128 -11.06 -3.88 -0.17
N ALA A 129 -9.89 -4.31 -0.66
CA ALA A 129 -9.64 -5.68 -1.16
C ALA A 129 -9.57 -6.71 -0.02
N GLY A 130 -9.68 -6.26 1.23
CA GLY A 130 -9.94 -7.09 2.38
C GLY A 130 -11.42 -7.37 2.58
N SER A 131 -12.39 -6.73 1.92
CA SER A 131 -13.82 -7.02 2.09
C SER A 131 -14.26 -8.29 1.34
N ARG A 132 -15.47 -8.82 1.58
CA ARG A 132 -16.02 -9.98 0.84
C ARG A 132 -16.79 -9.58 -0.43
N TYR A 133 -16.86 -8.28 -0.74
CA TYR A 133 -17.75 -7.73 -1.77
C TYR A 133 -17.03 -6.70 -2.65
N PHE A 134 -15.69 -6.71 -2.70
CA PHE A 134 -14.96 -5.77 -3.55
C PHE A 134 -15.05 -6.19 -5.03
N GLU A 135 -14.82 -5.20 -5.89
CA GLU A 135 -14.63 -5.39 -7.31
C GLU A 135 -13.21 -4.99 -7.71
N ASP A 136 -12.62 -5.71 -8.67
CA ASP A 136 -11.32 -5.41 -9.25
C ASP A 136 -11.39 -5.18 -10.77
N ARG A 137 -10.36 -4.51 -11.29
CA ARG A 137 -10.15 -4.17 -12.69
C ARG A 137 -8.69 -4.43 -13.07
N CYS A 138 -8.45 -4.96 -14.26
CA CYS A 138 -7.13 -5.21 -14.82
C CYS A 138 -6.83 -4.36 -16.08
N ASN A 139 -7.56 -3.25 -16.28
CA ASN A 139 -7.40 -2.36 -17.42
C ASN A 139 -7.35 -0.89 -17.00
N LEU A 140 -6.24 -0.21 -17.30
CA LEU A 140 -6.03 1.19 -16.92
C LEU A 140 -7.06 2.16 -17.51
N LYS A 141 -7.75 1.79 -18.60
CA LYS A 141 -8.86 2.59 -19.16
C LYS A 141 -10.03 2.72 -18.17
N GLN A 142 -10.13 1.83 -17.20
CA GLN A 142 -11.17 1.79 -16.18
C GLN A 142 -10.80 2.59 -14.92
N LEU A 143 -9.67 3.30 -14.89
CA LEU A 143 -9.29 4.13 -13.74
C LEU A 143 -10.32 5.21 -13.39
N HIS A 144 -11.17 5.59 -14.34
CA HIS A 144 -12.26 6.53 -14.10
C HIS A 144 -13.34 5.99 -13.13
N GLU A 145 -13.39 4.66 -12.91
CA GLU A 145 -14.33 4.02 -11.98
C GLU A 145 -13.91 4.18 -10.50
N ILE A 146 -12.62 4.47 -10.23
CA ILE A 146 -12.17 4.80 -8.88
C ILE A 146 -12.87 6.09 -8.43
N ASN A 147 -13.40 6.10 -7.20
CA ASN A 147 -13.94 7.30 -6.58
C ASN A 147 -12.78 8.25 -6.18
N TRP A 148 -12.27 9.02 -7.14
CA TRP A 148 -11.15 9.94 -6.91
C TRP A 148 -11.47 11.04 -5.90
N ALA A 149 -12.74 11.43 -5.75
CA ALA A 149 -13.14 12.38 -4.70
C ALA A 149 -12.89 11.78 -3.30
N ALA A 150 -13.19 10.50 -3.12
CA ALA A 150 -12.89 9.76 -1.90
C ALA A 150 -11.39 9.53 -1.68
N VAL A 151 -10.63 9.25 -2.75
CA VAL A 151 -9.18 9.12 -2.67
C VAL A 151 -8.54 10.44 -2.17
N HIS A 152 -9.00 11.57 -2.67
CA HIS A 152 -8.42 12.89 -2.37
C HIS A 152 -8.93 13.54 -1.08
N THR A 153 -10.04 13.10 -0.49
CA THR A 153 -10.54 13.72 0.75
C THR A 153 -9.66 13.43 1.97
N ASN A 154 -9.52 14.41 2.85
CA ASN A 154 -8.95 14.22 4.18
C ASN A 154 -9.99 13.72 5.20
N ARG A 155 -11.29 13.93 4.93
CA ARG A 155 -12.40 13.51 5.78
C ARG A 155 -13.26 12.48 5.06
N TRP A 156 -13.18 11.24 5.51
CA TRP A 156 -13.80 10.08 4.85
C TRP A 156 -14.86 9.37 5.68
N GLY A 157 -15.13 9.84 6.89
CA GLY A 157 -16.16 9.29 7.77
C GLY A 157 -16.64 10.30 8.80
N GLY A 158 -17.62 9.88 9.59
CA GLY A 158 -18.31 10.71 10.57
C GLY A 158 -19.63 11.28 10.03
N THR A 159 -20.35 12.02 10.88
CA THR A 159 -21.68 12.56 10.57
C THR A 159 -21.68 13.35 9.27
N GLY A 160 -22.61 13.03 8.37
CA GLY A 160 -22.79 13.70 7.08
C GLY A 160 -21.80 13.30 5.98
N ILE A 161 -20.98 12.25 6.18
CA ILE A 161 -20.16 11.67 5.10
C ILE A 161 -20.80 10.38 4.59
N ASP A 162 -21.00 10.32 3.28
CA ASP A 162 -21.55 9.15 2.59
C ASP A 162 -20.62 7.92 2.72
N LEU A 163 -21.20 6.73 2.87
CA LEU A 163 -20.45 5.48 3.02
C LEU A 163 -19.56 5.19 1.79
N SER A 164 -19.97 5.60 0.59
CA SER A 164 -19.19 5.48 -0.64
C SER A 164 -17.86 6.23 -0.59
N ILE A 165 -17.74 7.27 0.24
CA ILE A 165 -16.48 7.98 0.47
C ILE A 165 -15.53 7.11 1.30
N LYS A 166 -16.04 6.45 2.33
CA LYS A 166 -15.23 5.54 3.15
C LYS A 166 -14.77 4.32 2.34
N GLU A 167 -15.67 3.73 1.55
CA GLU A 167 -15.35 2.57 0.70
C GLU A 167 -14.37 2.96 -0.41
N GLY A 168 -14.67 4.02 -1.16
CA GLY A 168 -13.82 4.48 -2.26
C GLY A 168 -12.42 4.92 -1.84
N LYS A 169 -12.25 5.43 -0.62
CA LYS A 169 -10.93 5.78 -0.09
C LYS A 169 -10.02 4.56 0.15
N GLN A 170 -10.62 3.38 0.25
CA GLN A 170 -9.90 2.12 0.46
C GLN A 170 -9.60 1.39 -0.85
N ALA A 171 -9.81 2.02 -2.01
CA ALA A 171 -9.32 1.50 -3.28
C ALA A 171 -7.80 1.21 -3.21
N GLU A 172 -7.40 0.06 -3.72
CA GLU A 172 -6.02 -0.43 -3.70
C GLU A 172 -5.55 -0.77 -5.12
N PHE A 173 -4.27 -0.57 -5.40
CA PHE A 173 -3.56 -1.23 -6.48
C PHE A 173 -2.89 -2.49 -5.92
N LEU A 174 -2.94 -3.59 -6.65
CA LEU A 174 -2.42 -4.89 -6.26
C LEU A 174 -1.49 -5.42 -7.35
N MET A 175 -0.25 -5.74 -6.98
CA MET A 175 0.72 -6.36 -7.88
C MET A 175 1.07 -7.76 -7.38
N GLU A 176 0.98 -8.75 -8.25
CA GLU A 176 1.24 -10.15 -7.90
C GLU A 176 2.67 -10.37 -7.36
N TYR A 177 2.76 -11.18 -6.31
CA TYR A 177 3.96 -11.76 -5.70
C TYR A 177 4.98 -10.78 -5.09
N TYR A 178 5.50 -9.83 -5.86
CA TYR A 178 6.41 -8.81 -5.36
C TYR A 178 6.30 -7.50 -6.16
N PHE A 179 6.69 -6.41 -5.49
CA PHE A 179 6.86 -5.10 -6.09
C PHE A 179 8.34 -4.72 -6.05
N PRO A 180 9.00 -4.50 -7.20
CA PRO A 180 10.45 -4.28 -7.22
C PRO A 180 10.85 -2.93 -6.60
N TRP A 181 11.94 -2.94 -5.83
CA TRP A 181 12.42 -1.75 -5.11
C TRP A 181 12.74 -0.57 -6.02
N HIS A 182 13.28 -0.83 -7.22
CA HIS A 182 13.67 0.22 -8.16
C HIS A 182 12.49 1.04 -8.71
N LEU A 183 11.24 0.58 -8.55
CA LEU A 183 10.05 1.35 -8.93
C LEU A 183 9.58 2.33 -7.84
N VAL A 184 10.08 2.22 -6.62
CA VAL A 184 9.80 3.20 -5.55
C VAL A 184 10.53 4.49 -5.91
N GLU A 185 9.81 5.55 -6.25
CA GLU A 185 10.42 6.82 -6.68
C GLU A 185 10.60 7.80 -5.53
N TYR A 186 9.84 7.62 -4.43
CA TYR A 186 9.79 8.59 -3.35
C TYR A 186 9.46 7.94 -2.00
N ILE A 187 10.10 8.42 -0.92
CA ILE A 187 9.82 8.03 0.46
C ILE A 187 9.37 9.24 1.27
N GLY A 188 8.15 9.18 1.80
CA GLY A 188 7.62 10.19 2.71
C GLY A 188 7.75 9.75 4.17
N VAL A 189 8.29 10.63 5.01
CA VAL A 189 8.47 10.38 6.46
C VAL A 189 7.82 11.48 7.30
N ARG A 190 7.50 11.19 8.57
CA ARG A 190 6.82 12.15 9.46
C ARG A 190 7.76 13.13 10.18
N SER A 191 9.00 12.72 10.47
CA SER A 191 9.91 13.47 11.34
C SER A 191 11.36 13.40 10.87
N GLN A 192 12.18 14.31 11.41
CA GLN A 192 13.62 14.36 11.13
C GLN A 192 14.35 13.09 11.58
N SER A 193 13.95 12.49 12.70
CA SER A 193 14.57 11.26 13.18
C SER A 193 14.33 10.08 12.23
N ILE A 194 13.11 9.93 11.72
CA ILE A 194 12.80 8.87 10.73
C ILE A 194 13.47 9.17 9.39
N TYR A 195 13.56 10.45 9.01
CA TYR A 195 14.31 10.87 7.83
C TYR A 195 15.77 10.37 7.88
N GLN A 196 16.46 10.59 8.99
CA GLN A 196 17.84 10.14 9.16
C GLN A 196 17.97 8.62 9.05
N GLN A 197 17.08 7.86 9.69
CA GLN A 197 17.05 6.39 9.59
C GLN A 197 16.84 5.91 8.13
N VAL A 198 15.97 6.57 7.36
CA VAL A 198 15.79 6.26 5.94
C VAL A 198 17.07 6.55 5.15
N ILE A 199 17.68 7.73 5.33
CA ILE A 199 18.90 8.11 4.62
C ILE A 199 20.04 7.13 4.92
N GLU A 200 20.20 6.71 6.17
CA GLU A 200 21.17 5.68 6.59
C GLU A 200 20.91 4.34 5.88
N ALA A 201 19.67 3.86 5.89
CA ALA A 201 19.30 2.61 5.20
C ALA A 201 19.55 2.67 3.67
N LEU A 202 19.46 3.86 3.07
CA LEU A 202 19.68 4.07 1.64
C LEU A 202 21.16 4.19 1.25
N GLN A 203 22.11 4.26 2.18
CA GLN A 203 23.52 4.51 1.85
C GLN A 203 24.12 3.44 0.94
N ALA A 204 23.83 2.16 1.24
CA ALA A 204 24.45 0.99 0.61
C ALA A 204 23.74 0.48 -0.65
N THR A 205 22.62 1.10 -1.07
CA THR A 205 21.88 0.69 -2.28
C THR A 205 22.18 1.62 -3.46
N SER A 206 22.12 1.07 -4.67
CA SER A 206 22.25 1.85 -5.91
C SER A 206 21.02 2.71 -6.17
N HIS A 207 19.83 2.19 -5.87
CA HIS A 207 18.57 2.92 -6.04
C HIS A 207 18.19 3.69 -4.79
N LYS A 208 18.18 5.02 -4.88
CA LYS A 208 17.94 5.94 -3.77
C LYS A 208 16.73 6.84 -4.08
N PRO A 209 15.50 6.42 -3.72
CA PRO A 209 14.31 7.23 -3.92
C PRO A 209 14.44 8.60 -3.24
N ARG A 210 13.81 9.64 -3.80
CA ARG A 210 13.78 10.95 -3.15
C ARG A 210 13.08 10.82 -1.80
N THR A 211 13.74 11.23 -0.73
CA THR A 211 13.17 11.16 0.63
C THR A 211 12.91 12.57 1.13
N GLU A 212 11.72 12.85 1.68
CA GLU A 212 11.44 14.11 2.38
C GLU A 212 10.45 13.94 3.54
N ILE A 213 10.43 14.94 4.42
CA ILE A 213 9.45 15.04 5.49
C ILE A 213 8.12 15.50 4.90
N LYS A 214 7.11 14.63 4.96
CA LYS A 214 5.77 14.81 4.38
C LYS A 214 4.69 14.72 5.45
N ARG A 215 4.62 15.71 6.34
CA ARG A 215 3.64 15.73 7.45
C ARG A 215 2.20 15.66 6.96
N GLU A 216 1.93 16.19 5.77
CA GLU A 216 0.63 16.16 5.10
C GLU A 216 0.19 14.75 4.64
N TRP A 217 1.05 13.74 4.72
CA TRP A 217 0.71 12.34 4.45
C TRP A 217 0.19 11.59 5.69
N TYR A 218 0.29 12.20 6.87
CA TYR A 218 -0.06 11.61 8.16
C TYR A 218 -1.32 12.26 8.76
N TYR A 219 -1.96 11.57 9.70
CA TYR A 219 -3.12 12.07 10.45
C TYR A 219 -2.73 12.95 11.64
#